data_AF-A0A7Y9SZA2-F1
#
_entry.id   AF-A0A7Y9SZA2-F1
#
_cell.length_a   1.000
_cell.length_b   1.000
_cell.length_c   1.000
_cell.angle_alpha   90.00
_cell.angle_beta   90.00
_cell.angle_gamma   90.00
#
_symmetry.space_group_name_H-M   'P 1'
#
loop_
_entity.id
_entity.type
_entity.pdbx_description
1 polymer ?
#
loop_
_entity_poly.entity_id
_entity_poly.type
_entity_poly.pdbx_seq_one_letter_code
_entity_poly.pdbx_strand_id
1 'polypeptide(L)'
;MNPLLRQGSALLMVVGLTGCAPPDPPVLPAPAAPLGVVAPAREQASNDDDIANRPIEDAPAAPPAAEAAVADDAVPSVVSVALDHAGDVVIGQRFTELAADGPWHSAGLSEGEPAGACEYYERGNLPEGVSMMVEDDHVQRFELAPIEDSYEAITQPGPFGLRLGMTRDEAMQRLPPGSTRAPHAYDPQTGEYLTWQDPGSDLAIRLEIFDGVISKLYWGASGAVELIEGCA
;
A
#
# COMPACT_ATOMS: atom_id res chain seq x y z
N MET A 1 4.10 -75.95 14.30
CA MET A 1 5.31 -76.52 13.66
C MET A 1 5.63 -75.68 12.43
N ASN A 2 6.81 -75.07 12.49
CA ASN A 2 7.60 -74.30 11.53
C ASN A 2 7.03 -73.12 10.71
N PRO A 3 7.75 -71.97 10.74
CA PRO A 3 7.43 -70.73 10.03
C PRO A 3 8.14 -70.66 8.66
N LEU A 4 7.60 -69.87 7.74
CA LEU A 4 8.31 -69.44 6.54
C LEU A 4 8.78 -67.99 6.72
N LEU A 5 10.03 -67.82 7.12
CA LEU A 5 10.76 -66.57 6.93
C LEU A 5 11.08 -66.42 5.44
N ARG A 6 10.59 -65.35 4.81
CA ARG A 6 11.06 -64.90 3.50
C ARG A 6 11.99 -63.71 3.72
N GLN A 7 13.26 -63.93 3.40
CA GLN A 7 14.33 -62.94 3.39
C GLN A 7 13.97 -61.77 2.46
N GLY A 8 13.91 -60.56 3.02
CA GLY A 8 13.86 -59.32 2.25
C GLY A 8 15.29 -58.89 1.92
N SER A 9 15.69 -59.11 0.66
CA SER A 9 16.93 -58.55 0.12
C SER A 9 16.74 -57.05 -0.10
N ALA A 10 17.44 -56.23 0.68
CA ALA A 10 17.53 -54.79 0.49
C ALA A 10 18.44 -54.49 -0.72
N LEU A 11 17.84 -54.00 -1.81
CA LEU A 11 18.55 -53.37 -2.92
C LEU A 11 18.78 -51.90 -2.56
N LEU A 12 20.03 -51.58 -2.18
CA LEU A 12 20.53 -50.21 -2.07
C LEU A 12 20.69 -49.62 -3.48
N MET A 13 19.78 -48.74 -3.88
CA MET A 13 20.00 -47.88 -5.04
C MET A 13 20.75 -46.62 -4.60
N VAL A 14 22.02 -46.53 -5.01
CA VAL A 14 22.85 -45.34 -4.91
C VAL A 14 22.47 -44.42 -6.07
N VAL A 15 21.77 -43.32 -5.79
CA VAL A 15 21.51 -42.26 -6.76
C VAL A 15 22.70 -41.30 -6.75
N GLY A 16 23.45 -41.27 -7.85
CA GLY A 16 24.52 -40.29 -8.07
C GLY A 16 23.93 -38.93 -8.42
N LEU A 17 24.17 -37.93 -7.57
CA LEU A 17 23.89 -36.52 -7.85
C LEU A 17 25.02 -35.96 -8.73
N THR A 18 24.82 -35.99 -10.04
CA THR A 18 25.60 -35.16 -10.96
C THR A 18 25.11 -33.72 -10.84
N GLY A 19 25.96 -32.83 -10.34
CA GLY A 19 25.66 -31.41 -10.18
C GLY A 19 25.40 -30.72 -11.51
N CYS A 20 24.19 -30.16 -11.66
CA CYS A 20 23.90 -29.15 -12.66
C CYS A 20 24.19 -27.79 -12.02
N ALA A 21 25.28 -27.12 -12.45
CA ALA A 21 25.45 -25.71 -12.16
C ALA A 21 24.44 -24.92 -13.01
N PRO A 22 23.69 -23.94 -12.45
CA PRO A 22 22.84 -23.07 -13.23
C PRO A 22 23.70 -22.20 -14.16
N PRO A 23 23.24 -21.91 -15.40
CA PRO A 23 23.95 -21.00 -16.29
C PRO A 23 23.89 -19.56 -15.77
N ASP A 24 24.97 -18.80 -15.98
CA ASP A 24 25.04 -17.39 -15.60
C ASP A 24 23.96 -16.56 -16.32
N PRO A 25 23.33 -15.59 -15.62
CA PRO A 25 22.35 -14.71 -16.23
C PRO A 25 23.01 -13.73 -17.22
N PRO A 26 22.32 -13.34 -18.31
CA PRO A 26 22.85 -12.36 -19.25
C PRO A 26 22.96 -10.98 -18.60
N VAL A 27 24.14 -10.37 -18.69
CA VAL A 27 24.38 -8.98 -18.27
C VAL A 27 23.82 -8.04 -19.33
N LEU A 28 22.80 -7.25 -18.96
CA LEU A 28 22.29 -6.16 -19.79
C LEU A 28 23.20 -4.92 -19.65
N PRO A 29 23.52 -4.20 -20.74
CA PRO A 29 24.28 -2.96 -20.64
C PRO A 29 23.47 -1.86 -19.94
N ALA A 30 24.14 -1.09 -19.08
CA ALA A 30 23.54 0.03 -18.35
C ALA A 30 23.06 1.13 -19.32
N PRO A 31 21.91 1.78 -19.05
CA PRO A 31 21.47 2.94 -19.82
C PRO A 31 22.41 4.12 -19.60
N ALA A 32 22.76 4.80 -20.70
CA ALA A 32 23.55 6.03 -20.66
C ALA A 32 22.78 7.14 -19.95
N ALA A 33 23.42 7.81 -18.99
CA ALA A 33 22.87 8.98 -18.31
C ALA A 33 22.66 10.14 -19.31
N PRO A 34 21.51 10.84 -19.29
CA PRO A 34 21.36 12.07 -20.06
C PRO A 34 22.25 13.18 -19.49
N LEU A 35 23.03 13.79 -20.38
CA LEU A 35 23.85 14.96 -20.11
C LEU A 35 22.96 16.14 -19.70
N GLY A 36 23.36 16.81 -18.61
CA GLY A 36 22.59 17.86 -17.94
C GLY A 36 22.25 19.06 -18.81
N VAL A 37 21.02 19.55 -18.65
CA VAL A 37 20.61 20.90 -19.05
C VAL A 37 20.75 21.78 -17.81
N VAL A 38 21.77 22.63 -17.81
CA VAL A 38 21.98 23.64 -16.77
C VAL A 38 21.02 24.80 -17.03
N ALA A 39 20.13 25.07 -16.08
CA ALA A 39 19.27 26.26 -16.10
C ALA A 39 20.11 27.55 -15.95
N PRO A 40 19.75 28.67 -16.59
CA PRO A 40 20.51 29.91 -16.47
C PRO A 40 20.43 30.47 -15.05
N ALA A 41 21.50 31.13 -14.63
CA ALA A 41 21.61 31.79 -13.33
C ALA A 41 20.56 32.92 -13.20
N ARG A 42 19.83 32.92 -12.08
CA ARG A 42 18.94 34.03 -11.71
C ARG A 42 19.78 35.28 -11.43
N GLU A 43 19.44 36.39 -12.06
CA GLU A 43 20.02 37.70 -11.76
C GLU A 43 19.74 38.08 -10.29
N GLN A 44 20.76 38.67 -9.67
CA GLN A 44 20.78 39.08 -8.28
C GLN A 44 20.01 40.41 -8.15
N ALA A 45 19.01 40.45 -7.27
CA ALA A 45 18.28 41.68 -6.97
C ALA A 45 19.20 42.70 -6.29
N SER A 46 19.47 43.82 -6.97
CA SER A 46 20.16 44.98 -6.40
C SER A 46 19.14 45.93 -5.81
N ASN A 47 19.18 46.13 -4.49
CA ASN A 47 18.41 47.15 -3.79
C ASN A 47 19.26 48.43 -3.67
N ASP A 48 19.30 49.22 -4.74
CA ASP A 48 19.75 50.60 -4.67
C ASP A 48 19.00 51.39 -5.73
N ASP A 49 18.05 52.23 -5.31
CA ASP A 49 17.90 53.62 -5.77
C ASP A 49 16.63 54.26 -5.20
N ASP A 50 16.84 55.16 -4.24
CA ASP A 50 16.14 56.41 -3.94
C ASP A 50 14.75 56.66 -4.61
N ILE A 51 13.73 55.90 -4.20
CA ILE A 51 12.30 56.12 -4.55
C ILE A 51 11.58 56.93 -3.45
N ALA A 52 12.24 57.92 -2.83
CA ALA A 52 11.60 58.77 -1.82
C ALA A 52 11.21 60.17 -2.33
N ASN A 53 11.63 60.59 -3.53
CA ASN A 53 11.53 62.00 -3.93
C ASN A 53 11.11 62.29 -5.38
N ARG A 54 10.29 61.45 -6.02
CA ARG A 54 9.80 61.75 -7.38
C ARG A 54 8.29 62.04 -7.40
N PRO A 55 7.86 63.22 -7.89
CA PRO A 55 6.45 63.55 -8.05
C PRO A 55 5.77 62.63 -9.08
N ILE A 56 4.53 62.24 -8.82
CA ILE A 56 3.72 61.37 -9.68
C ILE A 56 3.23 62.20 -10.87
N GLU A 57 3.74 61.92 -12.07
CA GLU A 57 3.19 62.39 -13.34
C GLU A 57 2.30 61.29 -13.94
N ASP A 58 1.13 61.68 -14.47
CA ASP A 58 0.13 60.77 -15.01
C ASP A 58 0.18 60.70 -16.56
N ALA A 59 -0.23 59.52 -17.07
CA ALA A 59 -0.49 59.09 -18.45
C ALA A 59 0.70 58.56 -19.31
N PRO A 60 0.50 57.60 -20.25
CA PRO A 60 -0.77 57.13 -20.82
C PRO A 60 -1.00 55.59 -20.83
N ALA A 61 -2.23 55.20 -21.18
CA ALA A 61 -2.77 53.84 -21.19
C ALA A 61 -1.95 52.84 -22.04
N ALA A 62 -1.76 51.64 -21.46
CA ALA A 62 -1.18 50.47 -22.12
C ALA A 62 -2.27 49.46 -22.56
N PRO A 63 -2.00 48.58 -23.56
CA PRO A 63 -2.97 47.70 -24.21
C PRO A 63 -3.49 46.58 -23.29
N PRO A 64 -4.59 45.86 -23.65
CA PRO A 64 -5.22 44.89 -22.78
C PRO A 64 -4.25 43.76 -22.42
N ALA A 65 -4.16 43.45 -21.13
CA ALA A 65 -3.44 42.31 -20.61
C ALA A 65 -4.05 41.03 -21.19
N ALA A 66 -3.24 40.25 -21.90
CA ALA A 66 -3.53 38.85 -22.15
C ALA A 66 -3.72 38.15 -20.80
N GLU A 67 -4.78 37.36 -20.68
CA GLU A 67 -5.08 36.55 -19.50
C GLU A 67 -3.80 35.94 -18.92
N ALA A 68 -3.49 36.34 -17.68
CA ALA A 68 -2.57 35.60 -16.84
C ALA A 68 -3.15 34.19 -16.73
N ALA A 69 -2.48 33.24 -17.38
CA ALA A 69 -2.72 31.83 -17.18
C ALA A 69 -2.67 31.58 -15.67
N VAL A 70 -3.83 31.24 -15.12
CA VAL A 70 -3.99 30.73 -13.76
C VAL A 70 -2.94 29.66 -13.57
N ALA A 71 -2.08 29.88 -12.57
CA ALA A 71 -1.11 28.91 -12.14
C ALA A 71 -1.86 27.61 -11.85
N ASP A 72 -1.41 26.56 -12.53
CA ASP A 72 -1.84 25.17 -12.39
C ASP A 72 -1.93 24.86 -10.89
N ASP A 73 -3.16 24.56 -10.44
CA ASP A 73 -3.43 24.05 -9.11
C ASP A 73 -2.78 22.67 -9.07
N ALA A 74 -1.50 22.64 -8.69
CA ALA A 74 -0.72 21.43 -8.58
C ALA A 74 -1.34 20.60 -7.46
N VAL A 75 -2.33 19.79 -7.85
CA VAL A 75 -2.92 18.75 -7.00
C VAL A 75 -1.72 17.96 -6.47
N PRO A 76 -1.51 17.90 -5.14
CA PRO A 76 -0.35 17.22 -4.60
C PRO A 76 -0.36 15.80 -5.15
N SER A 77 0.75 15.40 -5.79
CA SER A 77 0.93 14.06 -6.31
C SER A 77 0.69 13.10 -5.15
N VAL A 78 -0.48 12.48 -5.12
CA VAL A 78 -0.84 11.55 -4.06
C VAL A 78 0.06 10.35 -4.29
N VAL A 79 1.05 10.18 -3.41
CA VAL A 79 1.85 8.95 -3.35
C VAL A 79 0.83 7.83 -3.16
N SER A 80 0.61 7.07 -4.23
CA SER A 80 -0.29 5.93 -4.19
C SER A 80 0.45 4.87 -3.41
N VAL A 81 -0.04 4.55 -2.22
CA VAL A 81 0.39 3.33 -1.51
C VAL A 81 0.11 2.18 -2.47
N ALA A 82 1.10 1.31 -2.70
CA ALA A 82 0.87 0.17 -3.56
C ALA A 82 0.08 -0.90 -2.79
N LEU A 83 -0.58 -1.79 -3.53
CA LEU A 83 -1.43 -2.82 -2.94
C LEU A 83 -0.64 -3.93 -2.22
N ASP A 84 0.67 -3.99 -2.43
CA ASP A 84 1.53 -5.04 -1.89
C ASP A 84 2.23 -4.64 -0.59
N HIS A 85 2.09 -3.41 -0.09
CA HIS A 85 2.81 -2.99 1.12
C HIS A 85 2.08 -1.95 1.98
N ALA A 86 2.54 -1.84 3.22
CA ALA A 86 2.24 -0.76 4.15
C ALA A 86 3.52 -0.33 4.86
N GLY A 87 3.97 0.90 4.64
CA GLY A 87 5.33 1.28 5.06
C GLY A 87 6.36 0.38 4.38
N ASP A 88 7.23 -0.24 5.19
CA ASP A 88 8.27 -1.16 4.71
C ASP A 88 7.83 -2.63 4.71
N VAL A 89 6.61 -2.94 5.14
CA VAL A 89 6.09 -4.31 5.26
C VAL A 89 5.39 -4.73 3.98
N VAL A 90 5.70 -5.92 3.47
CA VAL A 90 5.19 -6.42 2.18
C VAL A 90 4.28 -7.64 2.38
N ILE A 91 3.22 -7.76 1.56
CA ILE A 91 2.37 -8.96 1.46
C ILE A 91 3.23 -10.19 1.13
N GLY A 92 3.00 -11.29 1.83
CA GLY A 92 3.76 -12.54 1.72
C GLY A 92 5.12 -12.54 2.42
N GLN A 93 5.53 -11.44 3.06
CA GLN A 93 6.74 -11.44 3.88
C GLN A 93 6.53 -12.30 5.13
N ARG A 94 7.59 -12.99 5.58
CA ARG A 94 7.53 -13.77 6.81
C ARG A 94 7.52 -12.89 8.05
N PHE A 95 6.57 -13.10 8.94
CA PHE A 95 6.48 -12.34 10.18
C PHE A 95 7.64 -12.64 11.12
N THR A 96 8.15 -13.87 11.16
CA THR A 96 9.36 -14.23 11.92
C THR A 96 10.59 -13.41 11.54
N GLU A 97 10.68 -12.93 10.28
CA GLU A 97 11.75 -12.04 9.84
C GLU A 97 11.49 -10.59 10.28
N LEU A 98 10.23 -10.13 10.17
CA LEU A 98 9.80 -8.80 10.62
C LEU A 98 9.85 -8.61 12.14
N ALA A 99 9.63 -9.68 12.90
CA ALA A 99 9.53 -9.63 14.37
C ALA A 99 10.80 -9.09 15.03
N ALA A 100 11.95 -9.18 14.34
CA ALA A 100 13.22 -8.63 14.80
C ALA A 100 13.35 -7.11 14.62
N ASP A 101 12.52 -6.50 13.76
CA ASP A 101 12.71 -5.13 13.28
C ASP A 101 11.93 -4.06 14.07
N GLY A 102 11.09 -4.46 15.03
CA GLY A 102 10.35 -3.48 15.84
C GLY A 102 9.51 -4.07 16.98
N PRO A 103 9.05 -3.22 17.93
CA PRO A 103 8.14 -3.65 18.98
C PRO A 103 6.72 -3.81 18.42
N TRP A 104 6.41 -5.01 17.94
CA TRP A 104 5.09 -5.39 17.46
C TRP A 104 4.11 -5.56 18.63
N HIS A 105 2.90 -5.07 18.46
CA HIS A 105 1.79 -5.32 19.38
C HIS A 105 0.81 -6.29 18.74
N SER A 106 0.55 -7.45 19.38
CA SER A 106 -0.57 -8.32 18.97
C SER A 106 -1.88 -7.65 19.41
N ALA A 107 -2.76 -7.42 18.44
CA ALA A 107 -4.12 -6.92 18.64
C ALA A 107 -5.12 -8.06 18.97
N GLY A 108 -4.66 -9.31 18.85
CA GLY A 108 -5.29 -10.50 19.40
C GLY A 108 -6.28 -11.17 18.46
N LEU A 109 -5.99 -12.42 18.10
CA LEU A 109 -6.93 -13.48 17.68
C LEU A 109 -6.43 -14.89 18.01
N SER A 110 -5.16 -15.06 18.41
CA SER A 110 -4.63 -16.36 18.80
C SER A 110 -5.21 -16.77 20.17
N GLU A 111 -6.25 -17.61 20.20
CA GLU A 111 -6.74 -18.27 21.42
C GLU A 111 -5.77 -19.38 21.88
N GLY A 112 -4.50 -19.04 22.10
CA GLY A 112 -3.45 -19.99 22.48
C GLY A 112 -2.77 -20.71 21.32
N GLU A 113 -3.05 -20.30 20.08
CA GLU A 113 -2.30 -20.72 18.90
C GLU A 113 -0.86 -20.14 18.90
N PRO A 114 0.11 -20.78 18.21
CA PRO A 114 1.44 -20.21 18.04
C PRO A 114 1.39 -18.83 17.38
N ALA A 115 2.32 -17.94 17.75
CA ALA A 115 2.49 -16.66 17.06
C ALA A 115 2.62 -16.90 15.54
N GLY A 116 1.87 -16.13 14.75
CA GLY A 116 1.84 -16.23 13.29
C GLY A 116 0.86 -17.27 12.71
N ALA A 117 0.12 -18.03 13.52
CA ALA A 117 -0.89 -18.96 12.99
C ALA A 117 -2.11 -18.21 12.42
N CYS A 118 -2.68 -17.30 13.21
CA CYS A 118 -3.64 -16.28 12.79
C CYS A 118 -3.59 -15.16 13.83
N GLU A 119 -3.05 -14.00 13.47
CA GLU A 119 -2.88 -12.90 14.42
C GLU A 119 -2.86 -11.55 13.71
N TYR A 120 -3.35 -10.52 14.41
CA TYR A 120 -3.24 -9.14 13.98
C TYR A 120 -2.12 -8.45 14.73
N TYR A 121 -1.29 -7.73 13.99
CA TYR A 121 -0.19 -6.94 14.56
C TYR A 121 -0.32 -5.46 14.20
N GLU A 122 0.03 -4.62 15.17
CA GLU A 122 0.11 -3.16 15.04
C GLU A 122 1.51 -2.69 15.46
N ARG A 123 1.79 -1.41 15.18
CA ARG A 123 3.07 -0.74 15.50
C ARG A 123 4.23 -1.34 14.69
N GLY A 124 5.40 -1.49 15.30
CA GLY A 124 6.62 -1.85 14.57
C GLY A 124 6.89 -0.85 13.44
N ASN A 125 7.00 -1.35 12.22
CA ASN A 125 7.25 -0.56 11.00
C ASN A 125 5.98 -0.23 10.22
N LEU A 126 4.79 -0.50 10.77
CA LEU A 126 3.53 -0.12 10.13
C LEU A 126 3.23 1.37 10.32
N PRO A 127 2.61 2.02 9.33
CA PRO A 127 2.04 3.35 9.51
C PRO A 127 0.98 3.39 10.63
N GLU A 128 0.79 4.55 11.25
CA GLU A 128 -0.15 4.74 12.36
C GLU A 128 -1.60 4.40 11.99
N GLY A 129 -2.28 3.52 12.73
CA GLY A 129 -3.65 3.11 12.38
C GLY A 129 -3.73 2.05 11.28
N VAL A 130 -2.57 1.58 10.80
CA VAL A 130 -2.48 0.35 10.01
C VAL A 130 -2.21 -0.84 10.92
N SER A 131 -3.04 -1.87 10.82
CA SER A 131 -2.76 -3.21 11.33
C SER A 131 -2.44 -4.16 10.18
N MET A 132 -1.82 -5.30 10.47
CA MET A 132 -1.61 -6.37 9.51
C MET A 132 -2.12 -7.71 10.05
N MET A 133 -2.75 -8.50 9.20
CA MET A 133 -3.09 -9.89 9.44
C MET A 133 -1.94 -10.78 9.01
N VAL A 134 -1.50 -11.66 9.91
CA VAL A 134 -0.52 -12.71 9.65
C VAL A 134 -1.20 -14.07 9.77
N GLU A 135 -1.01 -14.91 8.77
CA GLU A 135 -1.50 -16.29 8.71
C GLU A 135 -0.37 -17.20 8.23
N ASP A 136 -0.18 -18.35 8.88
CA ASP A 136 0.91 -19.29 8.58
C ASP A 136 2.29 -18.61 8.45
N ASP A 137 2.60 -17.66 9.33
CA ASP A 137 3.82 -16.82 9.34
C ASP A 137 3.95 -15.84 8.17
N HIS A 138 2.92 -15.63 7.34
CA HIS A 138 2.98 -14.71 6.19
C HIS A 138 2.03 -13.53 6.39
N VAL A 139 2.47 -12.33 6.01
CA VAL A 139 1.61 -11.14 5.97
C VAL A 139 0.58 -11.30 4.85
N GLN A 140 -0.70 -11.34 5.18
CA GLN A 140 -1.78 -11.61 4.21
C GLN A 140 -2.56 -10.36 3.80
N ARG A 141 -2.76 -9.44 4.75
CA ARG A 141 -3.63 -8.27 4.59
C ARG A 141 -3.19 -7.16 5.52
N PHE A 142 -3.34 -5.92 5.07
CA PHE A 142 -3.30 -4.74 5.90
C PHE A 142 -4.70 -4.18 6.08
N GLU A 143 -4.92 -3.56 7.22
CA GLU A 143 -6.17 -2.86 7.52
C GLU A 143 -5.88 -1.44 7.94
N LEU A 144 -6.69 -0.52 7.43
CA LEU A 144 -6.75 0.85 7.93
C LEU A 144 -8.10 1.05 8.59
N ALA A 145 -8.08 1.22 9.91
CA ALA A 145 -9.26 1.33 10.74
C ALA A 145 -9.15 2.51 11.70
N PRO A 146 -10.28 3.01 12.24
CA PRO A 146 -10.28 4.15 13.17
C PRO A 146 -9.54 3.81 14.47
N ILE A 147 -8.86 4.80 15.05
CA ILE A 147 -8.23 4.68 16.38
C ILE A 147 -9.17 5.33 17.38
N GLU A 148 -9.63 4.57 18.38
CA GLU A 148 -10.57 5.08 19.41
C GLU A 148 -11.80 5.79 18.80
N ASP A 149 -12.39 5.18 17.75
CA ASP A 149 -13.52 5.72 16.98
C ASP A 149 -13.27 7.07 16.29
N SER A 150 -12.00 7.46 16.14
CA SER A 150 -11.57 8.71 15.50
C SER A 150 -10.66 8.48 14.30
N TYR A 151 -10.74 9.40 13.33
CA TYR A 151 -9.84 9.45 12.17
C TYR A 151 -8.73 10.50 12.33
N GLU A 152 -8.77 11.33 13.37
CA GLU A 152 -7.92 12.53 13.48
C GLU A 152 -6.42 12.21 13.55
N ALA A 153 -6.07 11.08 14.16
CA ALA A 153 -4.68 10.62 14.26
C ALA A 153 -4.17 9.98 12.95
N ILE A 154 -5.08 9.62 12.03
CA ILE A 154 -4.76 8.83 10.84
C ILE A 154 -4.47 9.78 9.68
N THR A 155 -3.20 9.95 9.35
CA THR A 155 -2.76 10.91 8.32
C THR A 155 -2.43 10.25 6.99
N GLN A 156 -2.03 8.98 7.00
CA GLN A 156 -1.66 8.25 5.81
C GLN A 156 -2.90 7.82 4.99
N PRO A 157 -2.84 7.94 3.66
CA PRO A 157 -3.83 7.28 2.81
C PRO A 157 -3.55 5.77 2.70
N GLY A 158 -4.58 5.01 2.35
CA GLY A 158 -4.42 3.68 1.78
C GLY A 158 -4.12 3.72 0.28
N PRO A 159 -4.15 2.56 -0.39
CA PRO A 159 -3.93 2.47 -1.83
C PRO A 159 -4.84 3.39 -2.64
N PHE A 160 -4.34 3.85 -3.79
CA PHE A 160 -5.02 4.82 -4.67
C PHE A 160 -5.36 6.17 -3.98
N GLY A 161 -4.71 6.46 -2.85
CA GLY A 161 -4.96 7.67 -2.09
C GLY A 161 -6.25 7.65 -1.28
N LEU A 162 -6.92 6.50 -1.14
CA LEU A 162 -8.17 6.36 -0.40
C LEU A 162 -7.97 6.65 1.08
N ARG A 163 -8.99 7.21 1.75
CA ARG A 163 -8.94 7.56 3.18
C ARG A 163 -10.25 7.21 3.86
N LEU A 164 -10.18 6.98 5.16
CA LEU A 164 -11.36 6.93 6.03
C LEU A 164 -12.17 8.24 5.89
N GLY A 165 -13.48 8.12 5.91
CA GLY A 165 -14.43 9.23 5.76
C GLY A 165 -14.67 9.70 4.32
N MET A 166 -13.92 9.24 3.32
CA MET A 166 -14.27 9.52 1.92
C MET A 166 -15.61 8.90 1.57
N THR A 167 -16.39 9.59 0.75
CA THR A 167 -17.64 9.05 0.21
C THR A 167 -17.38 7.93 -0.78
N ARG A 168 -18.38 7.07 -0.99
CA ARG A 168 -18.33 6.06 -2.05
C ARG A 168 -18.01 6.65 -3.42
N ASP A 169 -18.61 7.79 -3.75
CA ASP A 169 -18.46 8.39 -5.08
C ASP A 169 -17.04 8.94 -5.27
N GLU A 170 -16.40 9.48 -4.23
CA GLU A 170 -14.97 9.83 -4.24
C GLU A 170 -14.08 8.59 -4.36
N ALA A 171 -14.43 7.49 -3.68
CA ALA A 171 -13.71 6.23 -3.77
C ALA A 171 -13.71 5.67 -5.21
N MET A 172 -14.87 5.68 -5.86
CA MET A 172 -15.06 5.23 -7.24
C MET A 172 -14.31 6.08 -8.26
N GLN A 173 -14.04 7.36 -7.96
CA GLN A 173 -13.22 8.21 -8.82
C GLN A 173 -11.73 7.88 -8.73
N ARG A 174 -11.28 7.29 -7.62
CA ARG A 174 -9.88 6.96 -7.35
C ARG A 174 -9.53 5.52 -7.72
N LEU A 175 -10.47 4.59 -7.52
CA LEU A 175 -10.28 3.20 -7.85
C LEU A 175 -10.19 2.98 -9.36
N PRO A 176 -9.38 2.00 -9.81
CA PRO A 176 -9.45 1.56 -11.20
C PRO A 176 -10.83 0.98 -11.52
N PRO A 177 -11.24 0.98 -12.81
CA PRO A 177 -12.53 0.43 -13.19
C PRO A 177 -12.61 -1.07 -12.88
N GLY A 178 -13.83 -1.56 -12.60
CA GLY A 178 -14.09 -2.99 -12.37
C GLY A 178 -14.41 -3.39 -10.94
N SER A 179 -14.58 -2.44 -10.02
CA SER A 179 -14.98 -2.75 -8.65
C SER A 179 -16.36 -3.43 -8.56
N THR A 180 -16.48 -4.41 -7.68
CA THR A 180 -17.72 -5.12 -7.36
C THR A 180 -18.29 -4.65 -6.03
N ARG A 181 -19.61 -4.78 -5.87
CA ARG A 181 -20.33 -4.38 -4.66
C ARG A 181 -21.06 -5.57 -4.06
N ALA A 182 -21.04 -5.66 -2.74
CA ALA A 182 -21.81 -6.63 -1.98
C ALA A 182 -22.41 -5.96 -0.73
N PRO A 183 -23.60 -6.37 -0.27
CA PRO A 183 -24.12 -5.92 1.02
C PRO A 183 -23.17 -6.29 2.16
N HIS A 184 -23.07 -5.43 3.19
CA HIS A 184 -22.26 -5.76 4.36
C HIS A 184 -22.84 -6.96 5.12
N ALA A 185 -21.97 -7.79 5.71
CA ALA A 185 -22.38 -9.07 6.31
C ALA A 185 -23.23 -8.88 7.57
N TYR A 186 -22.91 -7.86 8.38
CA TYR A 186 -23.59 -7.59 9.66
C TYR A 186 -24.71 -6.56 9.56
N ASP A 187 -24.65 -5.67 8.58
CA ASP A 187 -25.68 -4.65 8.35
C ASP A 187 -25.85 -4.41 6.84
N PRO A 188 -26.59 -5.30 6.16
CA PRO A 188 -26.80 -5.18 4.72
C PRO A 188 -27.73 -4.02 4.33
N GLN A 189 -28.32 -3.30 5.30
CA GLN A 189 -29.23 -2.18 5.03
C GLN A 189 -28.49 -0.86 4.92
N THR A 190 -27.49 -0.64 5.79
CA THR A 190 -26.73 0.62 5.85
C THR A 190 -25.29 0.46 5.38
N GLY A 191 -24.77 -0.78 5.37
CA GLY A 191 -23.40 -1.10 5.03
C GLY A 191 -23.26 -1.79 3.67
N GLU A 192 -22.14 -1.54 3.01
CA GLU A 192 -21.71 -2.26 1.83
C GLU A 192 -20.20 -2.50 1.79
N TYR A 193 -19.81 -3.53 1.05
CA TYR A 193 -18.44 -3.75 0.63
C TYR A 193 -18.26 -3.28 -0.81
N LEU A 194 -17.15 -2.59 -1.06
CA LEU A 194 -16.67 -2.28 -2.41
C LEU A 194 -15.30 -2.93 -2.59
N THR A 195 -15.18 -3.88 -3.53
CA THR A 195 -13.94 -4.64 -3.76
C THR A 195 -13.40 -4.37 -5.15
N TRP A 196 -12.10 -4.11 -5.26
CA TRP A 196 -11.37 -4.11 -6.52
C TRP A 196 -10.24 -5.13 -6.45
N GLN A 197 -10.17 -6.02 -7.43
CA GLN A 197 -9.10 -7.02 -7.57
C GLN A 197 -8.20 -6.61 -8.74
N ASP A 198 -6.88 -6.68 -8.54
CA ASP A 198 -5.91 -6.41 -9.59
C ASP A 198 -5.93 -7.53 -10.64
N PRO A 199 -6.26 -7.26 -11.91
CA PRO A 199 -6.24 -8.30 -12.94
C PRO A 199 -4.83 -8.84 -13.24
N GLY A 200 -3.77 -8.15 -12.79
CA GLY A 200 -2.38 -8.55 -13.03
C GLY A 200 -1.73 -9.37 -11.91
N SER A 201 -2.37 -9.50 -10.75
CA SER A 201 -1.80 -10.15 -9.57
C SER A 201 -2.88 -10.80 -8.70
N ASP A 202 -2.50 -11.40 -7.57
CA ASP A 202 -3.45 -11.87 -6.55
C ASP A 202 -3.66 -10.82 -5.44
N LEU A 203 -3.60 -9.53 -5.80
CA LEU A 203 -3.80 -8.44 -4.85
C LEU A 203 -5.16 -7.79 -5.05
N ALA A 204 -5.73 -7.31 -3.96
CA ALA A 204 -7.00 -6.62 -3.97
C ALA A 204 -7.07 -5.55 -2.89
N ILE A 205 -8.08 -4.68 -3.03
CA ILE A 205 -8.53 -3.75 -2.00
C ILE A 205 -10.02 -3.93 -1.78
N ARG A 206 -10.44 -3.92 -0.52
CA ARG A 206 -11.85 -3.93 -0.11
C ARG A 206 -12.12 -2.80 0.85
N LEU A 207 -13.20 -2.06 0.62
CA LEU A 207 -13.66 -0.98 1.48
C LEU A 207 -14.90 -1.45 2.22
N GLU A 208 -14.95 -1.18 3.53
CA GLU A 208 -16.21 -1.13 4.24
C GLU A 208 -16.75 0.28 4.16
N ILE A 209 -18.01 0.39 3.74
CA ILE A 209 -18.72 1.65 3.61
C ILE A 209 -19.96 1.56 4.46
N PHE A 210 -20.07 2.44 5.45
CA PHE A 210 -21.24 2.62 6.29
C PHE A 210 -21.74 4.05 6.14
N ASP A 211 -23.06 4.23 6.07
CA ASP A 211 -23.69 5.54 5.89
C ASP A 211 -23.10 6.35 4.70
N GLY A 212 -22.64 5.63 3.66
CA GLY A 212 -22.08 6.20 2.44
C GLY A 212 -20.61 6.65 2.50
N VAL A 213 -19.93 6.46 3.62
CA VAL A 213 -18.50 6.81 3.80
C VAL A 213 -17.64 5.59 4.13
N ILE A 214 -16.36 5.61 3.73
CA ILE A 214 -15.40 4.56 4.06
C ILE A 214 -15.16 4.54 5.57
N SER A 215 -15.49 3.43 6.22
CA SER A 215 -15.25 3.19 7.64
C SER A 215 -14.01 2.34 7.91
N LYS A 216 -13.64 1.46 6.96
CA LYS A 216 -12.41 0.64 6.99
C LYS A 216 -11.91 0.35 5.59
N LEU A 217 -10.61 0.12 5.46
CA LEU A 217 -9.98 -0.34 4.22
C LEU A 217 -9.15 -1.58 4.50
N TYR A 218 -9.17 -2.51 3.55
CA TYR A 218 -8.38 -3.73 3.55
C TYR A 218 -7.60 -3.81 2.25
N TRP A 219 -6.31 -4.12 2.28
CA TRP A 219 -5.56 -4.43 1.07
C TRP A 219 -4.56 -5.55 1.29
N GLY A 220 -4.31 -6.35 0.27
CA GLY A 220 -3.42 -7.50 0.35
C GLY A 220 -3.87 -8.63 -0.57
N ALA A 221 -3.61 -9.88 -0.18
CA ALA A 221 -3.99 -11.05 -0.96
C ALA A 221 -5.51 -11.10 -1.18
N SER A 222 -5.97 -11.45 -2.39
CA SER A 222 -7.39 -11.34 -2.77
C SER A 222 -8.33 -12.12 -1.86
N GLY A 223 -7.94 -13.34 -1.47
CA GLY A 223 -8.72 -14.14 -0.52
C GLY A 223 -8.77 -13.51 0.86
N ALA A 224 -7.64 -12.96 1.32
CA ALA A 224 -7.50 -12.38 2.65
C ALA A 224 -8.35 -11.11 2.81
N VAL A 225 -8.41 -10.24 1.81
CA VAL A 225 -9.26 -9.02 1.90
C VAL A 225 -10.75 -9.33 1.94
N GLU A 226 -11.18 -10.54 1.59
CA GLU A 226 -12.58 -10.93 1.62
C GLU A 226 -13.03 -11.57 2.93
N LEU A 227 -12.09 -11.92 3.82
CA LEU A 227 -12.38 -12.45 5.14
C LEU A 227 -13.09 -11.42 6.01
N ILE A 228 -14.10 -11.88 6.76
CA ILE A 228 -14.97 -11.03 7.57
C ILE A 228 -14.46 -10.98 9.02
N GLU A 229 -14.08 -12.12 9.58
CA GLU A 229 -13.54 -12.24 10.94
C GLU A 229 -12.30 -13.11 10.92
N GLY A 230 -11.19 -12.59 11.45
CA GLY A 230 -9.96 -13.35 11.57
C GLY A 230 -9.42 -13.87 10.24
N CYS A 231 -8.98 -15.14 10.25
CA CYS A 231 -8.34 -15.80 9.12
C CYS A 231 -9.23 -16.88 8.46
N ALA A 232 -10.56 -16.87 8.68
CA ALA A 232 -11.47 -17.92 8.17
C ALA A 232 -12.83 -17.41 7.70
#